data_AF-A0A843C9R4-F1
#
_entry.id   AF-A0A843C9R4-F1
#
_cell.length_a   1.000
_cell.length_b   1.000
_cell.length_c   1.000
_cell.angle_alpha   90.00
_cell.angle_beta   90.00
_cell.angle_gamma   90.00
#
_symmetry.space_group_name_H-M   'P 1'
#
loop_
_entity.id
_entity.type
_entity.pdbx_description
1 polymer ?
#
loop_
_entity_poly.entity_id
_entity_poly.type
_entity_poly.pdbx_seq_one_letter_code
_entity_poly.pdbx_strand_id
1 'polypeptide(L)'
;MSKTGGSRIEKGISDAHHSVLSKSQIRALLSTKPPLIENLIDLNTQLQPNGVDLTVKQVEKIVSAGCVDFSNKDRKLSETEELDFNLDRVFLPPGAYKVLFNEVIHLPKDVMAIGAPRTS
;
A
#
# COMPACT_ATOMS: atom_id res chain seq x y z
N MET A 1 -33.53 32.89 15.04
CA MET A 1 -32.11 33.26 14.86
C MET A 1 -31.27 32.11 15.42
N SER A 2 -31.00 31.06 14.66
CA SER A 2 -29.73 30.83 13.91
C SER A 2 -28.48 31.05 14.80
N LYS A 3 -27.56 30.11 15.01
CA LYS A 3 -26.99 29.17 14.04
C LYS A 3 -26.47 27.90 14.73
N THR A 4 -26.85 26.75 14.21
CA THR A 4 -26.26 25.44 14.50
C THR A 4 -24.95 25.32 13.71
N GLY A 5 -23.81 25.28 14.39
CA GLY A 5 -22.47 25.15 13.80
C GLY A 5 -22.10 23.71 13.46
N GLY A 6 -22.97 23.01 12.74
CA GLY A 6 -22.69 21.68 12.18
C GLY A 6 -22.24 21.77 10.72
N SER A 7 -21.36 20.86 10.31
CA SER A 7 -21.01 20.58 8.91
C SER A 7 -20.07 21.58 8.20
N ARG A 8 -18.77 21.51 8.51
CA ARG A 8 -17.72 21.87 7.54
C ARG A 8 -16.74 20.73 7.23
N ILE A 9 -16.67 19.71 8.08
CA ILE A 9 -15.75 18.57 7.90
C ILE A 9 -16.38 17.49 7.01
N GLU A 10 -17.70 17.26 7.09
CA GLU A 10 -18.39 16.22 6.30
C GLU A 10 -18.49 16.54 4.80
N LYS A 11 -18.47 17.82 4.43
CA LYS A 11 -18.61 18.27 3.04
C LYS A 11 -17.35 18.15 2.17
N GLY A 12 -16.20 17.77 2.75
CA GLY A 12 -14.92 17.76 2.03
C GLY A 12 -14.61 16.48 1.25
N ILE A 13 -15.35 15.39 1.51
CA ILE A 13 -15.06 14.06 0.95
C ILE A 13 -16.12 13.62 -0.07
N SER A 14 -17.33 14.20 -0.03
CA SER A 14 -18.48 13.75 -0.83
C SER A 14 -18.43 14.09 -2.33
N ASP A 15 -17.50 14.93 -2.78
CA ASP A 15 -17.55 15.52 -4.13
C ASP A 15 -16.37 15.09 -5.04
N ALA A 16 -15.51 14.17 -4.60
CA ALA A 16 -14.44 13.64 -5.44
C ALA A 16 -14.99 12.54 -6.37
N HIS A 17 -15.58 12.95 -7.49
CA HIS A 17 -15.79 12.08 -8.64
C HIS A 17 -14.46 11.39 -9.00
N HIS A 18 -14.40 10.06 -8.86
CA HIS A 18 -13.40 9.11 -9.40
C HIS A 18 -12.07 9.72 -9.89
N SER A 19 -11.31 10.39 -9.01
CA SER A 19 -10.07 11.08 -9.36
C SER A 19 -8.92 10.69 -8.43
N VAL A 20 -7.70 11.07 -8.80
CA VAL A 20 -6.50 10.76 -8.01
C VAL A 20 -6.52 11.57 -6.71
N LEU A 21 -6.34 10.88 -5.58
CA LEU A 21 -6.30 11.51 -4.27
C LEU A 21 -5.06 12.41 -4.13
N SER A 22 -5.26 13.58 -3.54
CA SER A 22 -4.19 14.50 -3.14
C SER A 22 -3.58 14.11 -1.80
N LYS A 23 -2.38 14.64 -1.51
CA LYS A 23 -1.67 14.49 -0.23
C LYS A 23 -2.54 14.80 1.00
N SER A 24 -3.38 15.83 0.93
CA SER A 24 -4.28 16.19 2.04
C SER A 24 -5.43 15.20 2.20
N GLN A 25 -6.01 14.70 1.11
CA GLN A 25 -7.04 13.65 1.14
C GLN A 25 -6.48 12.33 1.68
N ILE A 26 -5.29 11.92 1.20
CA ILE A 26 -4.60 10.72 1.73
C ILE A 26 -4.34 10.90 3.24
N ARG A 27 -3.85 12.06 3.67
CA ARG A 27 -3.62 12.35 5.10
C ARG A 27 -4.90 12.26 5.93
N ALA A 28 -6.03 12.73 5.40
CA ALA A 28 -7.32 12.60 6.08
C ALA A 28 -7.70 11.11 6.25
N LEU A 29 -7.53 10.30 5.20
CA LEU A 29 -7.77 8.86 5.24
C LEU A 29 -6.79 8.09 6.15
N LEU A 30 -5.56 8.58 6.34
CA LEU A 30 -4.64 8.02 7.35
C LEU A 30 -5.12 8.25 8.79
N SER A 31 -6.07 9.16 9.01
CA SER A 31 -6.62 9.47 10.34
C SER A 31 -7.91 8.70 10.66
N THR A 32 -8.39 7.83 9.78
CA THR A 32 -9.61 7.03 9.97
C THR A 32 -9.37 5.80 10.85
N LYS A 33 -10.44 5.04 11.14
CA LYS A 33 -10.37 3.75 11.86
C LYS A 33 -11.10 2.66 11.06
N PRO A 34 -10.39 1.65 10.51
CA PRO A 34 -8.93 1.55 10.46
C PRO A 34 -8.31 2.70 9.63
N PRO A 35 -7.04 3.07 9.88
CA PRO A 35 -6.35 4.04 9.03
C PRO A 35 -6.11 3.45 7.65
N LEU A 36 -6.09 4.28 6.60
CA LEU A 36 -5.85 3.83 5.22
C LEU A 36 -4.59 2.97 5.10
N ILE A 37 -3.52 3.31 5.83
CA ILE A 37 -2.26 2.57 5.86
C ILE A 37 -1.75 2.49 7.30
N GLU A 38 -1.37 1.30 7.73
CA GLU A 38 -0.64 1.05 8.98
C GLU A 38 0.86 0.81 8.70
N ASN A 39 1.69 0.93 9.73
CA ASN A 39 3.13 0.65 9.70
C ASN A 39 3.96 1.53 8.75
N LEU A 40 3.54 2.77 8.52
CA LEU A 40 4.41 3.77 7.90
C LEU A 40 5.61 4.04 8.82
N ILE A 41 6.83 3.89 8.28
CA ILE A 41 8.09 4.12 8.98
C ILE A 41 8.33 5.61 9.21
N ASP A 42 8.16 6.42 8.17
CA ASP A 42 8.28 7.88 8.22
C ASP A 42 7.24 8.52 7.31
N LEU A 43 6.16 9.00 7.92
CA LEU A 43 5.06 9.65 7.22
C LEU A 43 5.49 10.87 6.40
N ASN A 44 6.45 11.66 6.88
CA ASN A 44 6.85 12.88 6.18
C ASN A 44 7.61 12.57 4.90
N THR A 45 8.40 11.50 4.93
CA THR A 45 9.18 11.02 3.78
C THR A 45 8.33 10.19 2.81
N GLN A 46 7.46 9.32 3.32
CA GLN A 46 6.67 8.40 2.50
C GLN A 46 5.46 9.06 1.83
N LEU A 47 4.85 10.08 2.45
CA LEU A 47 3.66 10.71 1.89
C LEU A 47 4.00 11.66 0.72
N GLN A 48 3.69 11.21 -0.50
CA GLN A 48 3.91 11.91 -1.75
C GLN A 48 2.73 12.83 -2.12
N PRO A 49 2.85 13.70 -3.15
CA PRO A 49 1.76 14.58 -3.58
C PRO A 49 0.45 13.85 -3.91
N ASN A 50 0.52 12.64 -4.46
CA ASN A 50 -0.64 11.86 -4.93
C ASN A 50 -0.52 10.36 -4.61
N GLY A 51 0.27 9.99 -3.61
CA GLY A 51 0.55 8.60 -3.30
C GLY A 51 1.32 8.45 -2.00
N VAL A 52 1.72 7.21 -1.72
CA VAL A 52 2.52 6.85 -0.56
C VAL A 52 3.59 5.88 -1.01
N ASP A 53 4.85 6.18 -0.71
CA ASP A 53 5.96 5.26 -0.94
C ASP A 53 5.88 4.11 0.08
N LEU A 54 5.91 2.87 -0.42
CA LEU A 54 5.96 1.67 0.42
C LEU A 54 7.41 1.29 0.72
N THR A 55 7.62 0.63 1.85
CA THR A 55 8.96 0.24 2.31
C THR A 55 9.09 -1.27 2.34
N VAL A 56 10.25 -1.78 1.94
CA VAL A 56 10.52 -3.21 1.92
C VAL A 56 10.62 -3.73 3.35
N LYS A 57 9.86 -4.77 3.66
CA LYS A 57 9.95 -5.53 4.91
C LYS A 57 10.81 -6.77 4.73
N GLN A 58 10.58 -7.49 3.65
CA GLN A 58 11.18 -8.79 3.40
C GLN A 58 11.30 -9.03 1.89
N VAL A 59 12.35 -9.72 1.49
CA VAL A 59 12.54 -10.20 0.12
C VAL A 59 12.76 -11.70 0.16
N GLU A 60 12.05 -12.42 -0.70
CA GLU A 60 12.13 -13.86 -0.81
C GLU A 60 12.42 -14.28 -2.25
N LYS A 61 13.26 -15.31 -2.39
CA LYS A 61 13.52 -16.00 -3.65
C LYS A 61 12.46 -17.08 -3.86
N ILE A 62 11.95 -17.17 -5.08
CA ILE A 62 11.03 -18.24 -5.49
C ILE A 62 11.86 -19.47 -5.85
N VAL A 63 11.64 -20.59 -5.15
CA VAL A 63 12.47 -21.81 -5.29
C VAL A 63 11.74 -23.01 -5.87
N SER A 64 10.42 -22.93 -6.02
CA SER A 64 9.63 -23.98 -6.68
C SER A 64 8.68 -23.42 -7.74
N ALA A 65 8.24 -24.30 -8.64
CA ALA A 65 7.10 -24.00 -9.51
C ALA A 65 5.82 -23.86 -8.69
N GLY A 66 4.95 -22.94 -9.13
CA GLY A 66 3.58 -22.79 -8.68
C GLY A 66 2.59 -23.17 -9.78
N CYS A 67 1.30 -23.16 -9.46
CA CYS A 67 0.23 -23.42 -10.41
C CYS A 67 -0.87 -22.37 -10.25
N VAL A 68 -1.25 -21.73 -11.36
CA VAL A 68 -2.40 -20.84 -11.45
C VAL A 68 -3.54 -21.64 -12.07
N ASP A 69 -4.66 -21.76 -11.34
CA ASP A 69 -5.87 -22.41 -11.81
C ASP A 69 -7.03 -21.40 -11.79
N PHE A 70 -7.88 -21.46 -12.82
CA PHE A 70 -9.07 -20.62 -12.92
C PHE A 70 -10.07 -20.92 -11.80
N SER A 71 -10.24 -22.19 -11.44
CA SER A 71 -11.21 -22.60 -10.40
C SER A 71 -10.66 -22.48 -8.97
N ASN A 72 -9.36 -22.20 -8.83
CA ASN A 72 -8.57 -22.26 -7.61
C ASN A 72 -8.48 -23.64 -6.92
N LYS A 73 -8.97 -24.73 -7.51
CA LYS A 73 -8.91 -26.09 -6.93
C LYS A 73 -7.51 -26.67 -6.95
N ASP A 74 -6.80 -26.45 -8.06
CA ASP A 74 -5.42 -26.92 -8.26
C ASP A 74 -4.39 -25.80 -8.07
N ARG A 75 -4.80 -24.69 -7.44
CA ARG A 75 -3.90 -23.56 -7.16
C ARG A 75 -2.82 -24.00 -6.19
N LYS A 76 -1.56 -23.87 -6.63
CA LYS A 76 -0.38 -24.15 -5.80
C LYS A 76 0.50 -22.91 -5.74
N LEU A 77 0.76 -22.42 -4.52
CA LEU A 77 1.76 -21.37 -4.31
C LEU A 77 3.16 -21.96 -4.47
N SER A 78 4.07 -21.18 -5.05
CA SER A 78 5.49 -21.51 -5.03
C SER A 78 6.02 -21.45 -3.60
N GLU A 79 6.94 -22.35 -3.28
CA GLU A 79 7.80 -22.26 -2.11
C GLU A 79 8.79 -21.11 -2.28
N THR A 80 9.13 -20.47 -1.16
CA THR A 80 10.01 -19.31 -1.11
C THR A 80 11.02 -19.43 0.02
N GLU A 81 12.21 -18.88 -0.22
CA GLU A 81 13.28 -18.75 0.77
C GLU A 81 13.56 -17.27 1.02
N GLU A 82 13.56 -16.84 2.28
CA GLU A 82 13.87 -15.47 2.66
C GLU A 82 15.35 -15.15 2.39
N LEU A 83 15.62 -13.91 1.94
CA LEU A 83 16.96 -13.39 1.78
C LEU A 83 17.33 -12.49 2.95
N ASP A 84 18.48 -12.77 3.55
CA ASP A 84 18.99 -11.98 4.67
C ASP A 84 19.44 -10.58 4.22
N PHE A 85 19.10 -9.59 5.03
CA PHE A 85 19.63 -8.24 4.91
C PHE A 85 20.97 -8.16 5.63
N ASN A 86 21.98 -7.62 4.95
CA ASN A 86 23.30 -7.34 5.50
C ASN A 86 23.52 -5.82 5.53
N LEU A 87 23.65 -5.24 6.73
CA LEU A 87 23.84 -3.80 6.93
C LEU A 87 22.80 -2.96 6.15
N ASP A 88 21.52 -3.30 6.33
CA ASP A 88 20.34 -2.68 5.69
C ASP A 88 20.32 -2.78 4.15
N ARG A 89 21.07 -3.73 3.59
CA ARG A 89 21.12 -3.99 2.14
C ARG A 89 20.85 -5.45 1.85
N VAL A 90 20.21 -5.72 0.73
CA VAL A 90 20.04 -7.07 0.19
C VAL A 90 20.65 -7.11 -1.21
N PHE A 91 21.43 -8.15 -1.51
CA PHE A 91 22.00 -8.35 -2.84
C PHE A 91 21.08 -9.25 -3.66
N LEU A 92 20.65 -8.75 -4.83
CA LEU A 92 19.71 -9.45 -5.70
C LEU A 92 20.42 -9.82 -7.01
N PRO A 93 20.85 -11.08 -7.19
CA PRO A 93 21.22 -11.59 -8.50
C PRO A 93 20.08 -11.42 -9.52
N PRO A 94 20.33 -11.43 -10.84
CA PRO A 94 19.25 -11.41 -11.82
C PRO A 94 18.23 -12.53 -11.58
N GLY A 95 16.95 -12.16 -11.48
CA GLY A 95 15.88 -13.11 -11.16
C GLY A 95 14.57 -12.44 -10.77
N ALA A 96 13.57 -13.26 -10.43
CA ALA A 96 12.29 -12.82 -9.88
C ALA A 96 12.25 -13.01 -8.37
N TYR A 97 11.66 -12.06 -7.66
CA TYR A 97 11.60 -12.03 -6.21
C TYR A 97 10.18 -11.73 -5.74
N LYS A 98 9.81 -12.30 -4.60
CA LYS A 98 8.61 -11.92 -3.86
C LYS A 98 9.03 -10.88 -2.83
N VAL A 99 8.39 -9.72 -2.85
CA VAL A 99 8.64 -8.63 -1.90
C VAL A 99 7.43 -8.49 -0.99
N LEU A 100 7.66 -8.46 0.31
CA LEU A 100 6.64 -8.05 1.28
C LEU A 100 6.99 -6.62 1.74
N PHE A 101 5.97 -5.77 1.79
CA PHE A 101 6.10 -4.40 2.29
C PHE A 101 5.78 -4.32 3.77
N ASN A 102 6.24 -3.27 4.46
CA ASN A 102 5.92 -3.06 5.88
C ASN A 102 4.46 -2.68 6.06
N GLU A 103 3.94 -1.92 5.09
CA GLU A 103 2.64 -1.28 5.17
C GLU A 103 1.48 -2.29 5.00
N VAL A 104 0.45 -2.13 5.84
CA VAL A 104 -0.84 -2.83 5.70
C VAL A 104 -1.87 -1.82 5.20
N ILE A 105 -2.53 -2.12 4.09
CA ILE A 105 -3.44 -1.19 3.41
C ILE A 105 -4.89 -1.59 3.69
N HIS A 106 -5.66 -0.64 4.24
CA HIS A 106 -7.11 -0.77 4.45
C HIS A 106 -7.85 0.08 3.43
N LEU A 107 -8.14 -0.48 2.26
CA LEU A 107 -8.84 0.26 1.20
C LEU A 107 -10.34 0.44 1.52
N PRO A 108 -10.84 1.69 1.61
CA PRO A 108 -12.27 1.97 1.58
C PRO A 108 -12.94 1.46 0.30
N LYS A 109 -14.24 1.20 0.35
CA LYS A 109 -15.00 0.62 -0.78
C LYS A 109 -15.07 1.54 -2.02
N ASP A 110 -14.85 2.82 -1.82
CA ASP A 110 -14.90 3.89 -2.83
C ASP A 110 -13.50 4.33 -3.30
N VAL A 111 -12.45 3.63 -2.88
CA VAL A 111 -11.06 3.94 -3.23
C VAL A 111 -10.41 2.75 -3.92
N MET A 112 -9.70 3.01 -5.01
CA MET A 112 -8.76 2.07 -5.63
C MET A 112 -7.33 2.58 -5.48
N ALA A 113 -6.37 1.66 -5.49
CA ALA A 113 -4.95 1.99 -5.50
C ALA A 113 -4.26 1.33 -6.70
N ILE A 114 -3.25 2.01 -7.23
CA ILE A 114 -2.36 1.49 -8.28
C ILE A 114 -0.95 1.50 -7.69
N GLY A 115 -0.31 0.33 -7.64
CA GLY A 115 1.09 0.20 -7.27
C GLY A 115 1.99 0.36 -8.49
N ALA A 116 3.02 1.19 -8.39
CA ALA A 116 4.04 1.35 -9.42
C ALA A 116 5.44 1.34 -8.78
N PRO A 117 6.48 0.85 -9.49
CA PRO A 117 7.86 1.02 -9.05
C PRO A 117 8.21 2.50 -8.95
N ARG A 118 9.11 2.85 -8.03
CA ARG A 118 9.72 4.17 -8.03
C ARG A 118 10.77 4.23 -9.13
N THR A 119 10.75 5.29 -9.94
CA THR A 119 11.90 5.62 -10.79
C THR A 119 13.08 5.98 -9.90
N SER A 120 14.23 5.37 -10.16
CA SER A 120 15.49 5.64 -9.44
C SER A 120 16.12 6.96 -9.86
#